data_AF-Q13F70-F1
#
_entry.id   AF-Q13F70-F1
#
_cell.length_a   1.000
_cell.length_b   1.000
_cell.length_c   1.000
_cell.angle_alpha   90.00
_cell.angle_beta   90.00
_cell.angle_gamma   90.00
#
_symmetry.space_group_name_H-M   'P 1'
#
loop_
_entity.id
_entity.type
_entity.pdbx_description
1 polymer ?
#
loop_
_entity_poly.entity_id
_entity_poly.type
_entity_poly.pdbx_seq_one_letter_code
_entity_poly.pdbx_strand_id
1 'polypeptide(L)'
;MTFFRRLLSAFLSFFRRRGKPRERARDLSRSAVQLKRWNGDDRPPPLMWKDCHPRTQAIFKAELTCSNGHSISLRGHSISLEGHVTPSVVCQASGCDFHDYVRLAGWTAGAL
;
A
#
# COMPACT_ATOMS: atom_id res chain seq x y z
N MET A 1 29.90 -40.21 -49.11
CA MET A 1 31.26 -40.31 -48.52
C MET A 1 31.58 -38.94 -47.94
N THR A 2 31.85 -38.66 -46.66
CA THR A 2 32.11 -39.48 -45.47
C THR A 2 31.99 -38.55 -44.24
N PHE A 3 31.18 -38.97 -43.27
CA PHE A 3 31.32 -38.91 -41.81
C PHE A 3 32.05 -37.76 -41.06
N PHE A 4 31.32 -37.30 -40.02
CA PHE A 4 31.73 -37.03 -38.63
C PHE A 4 32.51 -35.77 -38.26
N ARG A 5 31.87 -34.96 -37.39
CA ARG A 5 32.42 -34.64 -36.05
C ARG A 5 31.31 -34.23 -35.05
N ARG A 6 31.14 -35.08 -34.05
CA ARG A 6 30.61 -34.86 -32.69
C ARG A 6 31.60 -33.92 -31.93
N LEU A 7 31.32 -33.13 -30.88
CA LEU A 7 30.42 -33.24 -29.71
C LEU A 7 30.51 -31.94 -28.85
N LEU A 8 29.51 -31.75 -27.97
CA LEU A 8 29.56 -31.22 -26.58
C LEU A 8 29.48 -29.71 -26.25
N SER A 9 28.67 -29.45 -25.20
CA SER A 9 28.63 -28.31 -24.25
C SER A 9 27.55 -27.25 -24.52
N ALA A 10 26.78 -26.74 -23.57
CA ALA A 10 26.50 -27.09 -22.18
C ALA A 10 25.23 -26.32 -21.77
N PHE A 11 24.53 -26.88 -20.79
CA PHE A 11 23.44 -26.28 -20.04
C PHE A 11 23.67 -24.81 -19.66
N LEU A 12 22.74 -23.93 -20.03
CA LEU A 12 22.38 -22.79 -19.19
C LEU A 12 20.86 -22.68 -19.15
N SER A 13 20.30 -23.49 -18.25
CA SER A 13 18.97 -23.30 -17.66
C SER A 13 18.94 -21.94 -16.95
N PHE A 14 18.80 -20.86 -17.72
CA PHE A 14 18.56 -19.54 -17.15
C PHE A 14 17.07 -19.38 -16.89
N PHE A 15 16.73 -19.59 -15.63
CA PHE A 15 15.42 -19.43 -15.01
C PHE A 15 14.62 -18.25 -15.59
N ARG A 16 13.77 -18.55 -16.58
CA ARG A 16 12.66 -17.69 -16.96
C ARG A 16 11.59 -17.86 -15.88
N ARG A 17 11.82 -17.28 -14.68
CA ARG A 17 10.78 -17.13 -13.66
C ARG A 17 9.71 -16.23 -14.26
N ARG A 18 8.70 -16.85 -14.87
CA ARG A 18 7.38 -16.26 -15.06
C ARG A 18 6.91 -15.83 -13.66
N GLY A 19 7.11 -14.56 -13.32
CA GLY A 19 6.40 -13.95 -12.20
C GLY A 19 4.91 -14.12 -12.50
N LYS A 20 4.22 -14.96 -11.72
CA LYS A 20 2.77 -15.12 -11.79
C LYS A 20 2.14 -13.74 -11.56
N PRO A 21 1.39 -13.17 -12.52
CA PRO A 21 0.52 -12.04 -12.22
C PRO A 21 -0.75 -12.62 -11.59
N ARG A 22 -0.72 -12.98 -10.29
CA ARG A 22 -1.91 -13.56 -9.65
C ARG A 22 -2.14 -13.25 -8.17
N GLU A 23 -1.55 -12.17 -7.66
CA GLU A 23 -1.86 -11.67 -6.30
C GLU A 23 -2.47 -10.26 -6.26
N ARG A 24 -2.24 -9.39 -7.25
CA ARG A 24 -2.77 -8.00 -7.20
C ARG A 24 -4.29 -7.86 -7.35
N ALA A 25 -4.96 -8.84 -7.93
CA ALA A 25 -6.39 -8.70 -8.26
C ALA A 25 -7.35 -9.19 -7.15
N ARG A 26 -6.86 -9.99 -6.19
CA ARG A 26 -7.70 -10.56 -5.13
C ARG A 26 -7.77 -9.70 -3.86
N ASP A 27 -6.82 -8.79 -3.68
CA ASP A 27 -6.76 -7.97 -2.46
C ASP A 27 -7.76 -6.79 -2.48
N LEU A 28 -8.27 -6.44 -3.66
CA LEU A 28 -9.30 -5.40 -3.85
C LEU A 28 -10.70 -5.84 -3.38
N SER A 29 -10.88 -7.11 -2.98
CA SER A 29 -12.16 -7.66 -2.52
C SER A 29 -12.36 -7.58 -1.00
N ARG A 30 -11.34 -7.22 -0.21
CA ARG A 30 -11.59 -6.79 1.18
C ARG A 30 -12.18 -5.39 1.09
N SER A 31 -13.40 -5.22 1.60
CA SER A 31 -14.06 -3.92 1.69
C SER A 31 -13.15 -2.95 2.44
N ALA A 32 -12.49 -2.06 1.71
CA ALA A 32 -11.65 -1.05 2.33
C ALA A 32 -12.52 -0.14 3.20
N VAL A 33 -12.08 0.12 4.43
CA VAL A 33 -12.72 1.07 5.33
C VAL A 33 -12.58 2.45 4.72
N GLN A 34 -13.72 3.07 4.43
CA GLN A 34 -13.73 4.43 3.89
C GLN A 34 -13.61 5.43 5.02
N LEU A 35 -12.48 6.14 5.07
CA LEU A 35 -12.23 7.18 6.06
C LEU A 35 -12.69 8.52 5.53
N LYS A 36 -13.49 9.24 6.32
CA LYS A 36 -13.94 10.59 5.97
C LYS A 36 -12.81 11.61 6.24
N ARG A 37 -12.68 12.60 5.36
CA ARG A 37 -11.75 13.72 5.57
C ARG A 37 -12.22 14.58 6.75
N TRP A 38 -11.28 14.89 7.64
CA TRP A 38 -11.38 15.84 8.73
C TRP A 38 -10.76 17.17 8.30
N ASN A 39 -11.44 18.28 8.60
CA ASN A 39 -11.03 19.62 8.18
C ASN A 39 -10.59 20.52 9.36
N GLY A 40 -10.55 19.99 10.58
CA GLY A 40 -10.05 20.75 11.74
C GLY A 40 -8.52 20.65 11.85
N ASP A 41 -7.94 21.59 12.58
CA ASP A 41 -6.49 21.68 12.77
C ASP A 41 -5.95 20.59 13.72
N ASP A 42 -6.79 20.15 14.66
CA ASP A 42 -6.47 19.13 15.66
C ASP A 42 -6.38 17.72 15.08
N ARG A 43 -6.03 16.75 15.93
CA ARG A 43 -6.02 15.33 15.58
C ARG A 43 -7.39 14.91 15.01
N PRO A 44 -7.44 14.17 13.89
CA PRO A 44 -8.72 13.68 13.37
C PRO A 44 -9.41 12.75 14.38
N PRO A 45 -10.75 12.78 14.50
CA PRO A 45 -11.49 11.78 15.28
C PRO A 45 -11.25 10.35 14.78
N PRO A 46 -11.60 9.32 15.56
CA PRO A 46 -11.53 7.93 15.13
C PRO A 46 -12.20 7.70 13.78
N LEU A 47 -11.55 6.89 12.93
CA LEU A 47 -11.99 6.56 11.57
C LEU A 47 -12.13 7.77 10.63
N MET A 48 -11.32 8.81 10.87
CA MET A 48 -11.17 9.97 9.99
C MET A 48 -9.70 10.18 9.62
N TRP A 49 -9.47 10.96 8.56
CA TRP A 49 -8.13 11.30 8.08
C TRP A 49 -7.99 12.78 7.77
N LYS A 50 -6.77 13.31 7.79
CA LYS A 50 -6.43 14.66 7.31
C LYS A 50 -5.10 14.65 6.57
N ASP A 51 -4.85 15.71 5.81
CA ASP A 51 -3.52 15.94 5.24
C ASP A 51 -2.49 16.15 6.37
N CYS A 52 -1.28 15.65 6.19
CA CYS A 52 -0.18 16.04 7.08
C CYS A 52 0.19 17.51 6.86
N HIS A 53 0.90 18.09 7.82
CA HIS A 53 1.47 19.44 7.67
C HIS A 53 2.23 19.55 6.32
N PRO A 54 2.10 20.66 5.55
CA PRO A 54 2.69 20.78 4.22
C PRO A 54 4.19 20.43 4.15
N ARG A 55 4.97 20.86 5.15
CA ARG A 55 6.41 20.50 5.30
C ARG A 55 6.71 19.00 5.37
N THR A 56 5.78 18.16 5.80
CA THR A 56 6.00 16.72 6.03
C THR A 56 5.12 15.84 5.13
N GLN A 57 4.22 16.43 4.35
CA GLN A 57 3.28 15.73 3.47
C GLN A 57 3.97 14.83 2.45
N ALA A 58 5.13 15.23 1.91
CA ALA A 58 5.88 14.41 0.96
C ALA A 58 6.35 13.06 1.56
N ILE A 59 6.48 12.97 2.88
CA ILE A 59 6.96 11.78 3.59
C ILE A 59 5.78 10.97 4.15
N PHE A 60 4.88 11.64 4.86
CA PHE A 60 3.79 10.99 5.61
C PHE A 60 2.46 10.95 4.87
N LYS A 61 2.26 11.83 3.88
CA LYS A 61 1.08 11.96 3.02
C LYS A 61 -0.19 12.39 3.76
N ALA A 62 -0.67 11.55 4.67
CA ALA A 62 -1.86 11.78 5.48
C ALA A 62 -1.68 11.19 6.88
N GLU A 63 -2.42 11.78 7.81
CA GLU A 63 -2.62 11.28 9.17
C GLU A 63 -4.05 10.76 9.29
N LEU A 64 -4.23 9.61 9.92
CA LEU A 64 -5.54 9.04 10.23
C LEU A 64 -5.59 8.56 11.67
N THR A 65 -6.80 8.37 12.18
CA THR A 65 -7.00 7.84 13.54
C THR A 65 -7.70 6.49 13.45
N CYS A 66 -7.13 5.46 14.08
CA CYS A 66 -7.76 4.14 14.12
C CYS A 66 -9.07 4.15 14.94
N SER A 67 -9.83 3.05 14.90
CA SER A 67 -11.05 2.86 15.71
C SER A 67 -10.83 3.10 17.20
N ASN A 68 -9.64 2.78 17.71
CA ASN A 68 -9.25 2.95 19.11
C ASN A 68 -8.68 4.35 19.45
N GLY A 69 -8.66 5.31 18.51
CA GLY A 69 -8.24 6.70 18.79
C GLY A 69 -6.75 7.01 18.66
N HIS A 70 -5.94 6.05 18.19
CA HIS A 70 -4.51 6.25 17.97
C HIS A 70 -4.23 6.89 16.61
N SER A 71 -3.28 7.84 16.58
CA SER A 71 -2.82 8.47 15.35
C SER A 71 -1.89 7.54 14.57
N ILE A 72 -2.09 7.48 13.25
CA ILE A 72 -1.32 6.69 12.30
C ILE A 72 -0.94 7.58 11.13
N SER A 73 0.34 7.55 10.75
CA SER A 73 0.83 8.20 9.52
C SER A 73 0.95 7.20 8.37
N LEU A 74 0.70 7.63 7.14
CA LEU A 74 0.83 6.77 5.94
C LEU A 74 2.25 6.75 5.35
N ARG A 75 3.28 6.90 6.19
CA ARG A 75 4.68 6.77 5.76
C ARG A 75 4.91 5.39 5.14
N GLY A 76 5.57 5.35 3.98
CA GLY A 76 5.89 4.10 3.28
C GLY A 76 4.69 3.42 2.61
N HIS A 77 3.49 3.98 2.69
CA HIS A 77 2.33 3.49 1.95
C HIS A 77 2.24 4.19 0.60
N SER A 78 1.72 3.50 -0.40
CA SER A 78 1.28 4.08 -1.66
C SER A 78 -0.20 4.42 -1.59
N ILE A 79 -0.60 5.55 -2.17
CA ILE A 79 -1.99 5.97 -2.26
C ILE A 79 -2.36 6.08 -3.74
N SER A 80 -3.41 5.39 -4.17
CA SER A 80 -3.89 5.48 -5.55
C SER A 80 -4.61 6.80 -5.82
N LEU A 81 -4.89 7.10 -7.10
CA LEU A 81 -5.70 8.25 -7.50
C LEU A 81 -7.08 8.27 -6.81
N GLU A 82 -7.64 7.09 -6.59
CA GLU A 82 -8.95 6.90 -5.93
C GLU A 82 -8.87 6.92 -4.40
N GLY A 83 -7.69 7.20 -3.84
CA GLY A 83 -7.43 7.25 -2.40
C GLY A 83 -7.25 5.89 -1.75
N HIS A 84 -7.04 4.81 -2.49
CA HIS A 84 -6.76 3.49 -1.89
C HIS A 84 -5.34 3.43 -1.35
N VAL A 85 -5.21 3.02 -0.10
CA VAL A 85 -3.92 2.89 0.59
C VAL A 85 -3.41 1.45 0.45
N THR A 86 -2.13 1.29 0.13
CA THR A 86 -1.47 -0.02 0.03
C THR A 86 -0.05 0.07 0.62
N PRO A 87 0.40 -0.90 1.45
CA PRO A 87 -0.34 -2.06 1.96
C PRO A 87 -1.46 -1.68 2.94
N SER A 88 -2.07 -2.67 3.59
CA SER A 88 -3.02 -2.42 4.68
C SER A 88 -2.36 -1.64 5.83
N VAL A 89 -3.18 -0.85 6.51
CA VAL A 89 -2.77 0.03 7.60
C VAL A 89 -2.84 -0.73 8.91
N VAL A 90 -1.76 -0.71 9.68
CA VAL A 90 -1.65 -1.36 11.00
C VAL A 90 -1.40 -0.29 12.06
N CYS A 91 -2.18 -0.32 13.15
CA CYS A 91 -1.89 0.50 14.31
C CYS A 91 -0.77 -0.13 15.15
N GLN A 92 0.23 0.67 15.51
CA GLN A 92 1.38 0.20 16.31
C GLN A 92 1.21 0.41 17.82
N ALA A 93 0.08 0.94 18.26
CA ALA A 93 -0.20 1.09 19.68
C ALA A 93 -0.33 -0.29 20.35
N SER A 94 0.28 -0.44 21.52
CA SER A 94 0.28 -1.72 22.25
C SER A 94 -1.16 -2.15 22.57
N GLY A 95 -1.50 -3.38 22.22
CA GLY A 95 -2.84 -3.94 22.44
C GLY A 95 -3.92 -3.47 21.44
N CYS A 96 -3.56 -2.68 20.42
CA CYS A 96 -4.49 -2.28 19.36
C CYS A 96 -4.49 -3.32 18.23
N ASP A 97 -5.68 -3.80 17.86
CA ASP A 97 -5.91 -4.82 16.83
C ASP A 97 -6.25 -4.24 15.45
N PHE A 98 -6.22 -2.91 15.31
CA PHE A 98 -6.57 -2.24 14.06
C PHE A 98 -5.58 -2.63 12.94
N HIS A 99 -6.11 -3.37 11.96
CA HIS A 99 -5.42 -3.80 10.76
C HIS A 99 -6.39 -3.84 9.58
N ASP A 100 -6.46 -2.76 8.81
CA ASP A 100 -7.48 -2.59 7.77
C ASP A 100 -6.92 -2.10 6.44
N TYR A 101 -7.61 -2.46 5.36
CA TYR A 101 -7.45 -1.79 4.08
C TYR A 101 -8.23 -0.49 4.12
N VAL A 102 -7.63 0.61 3.70
CA VAL A 102 -8.19 1.95 3.87
C VAL A 102 -8.38 2.65 2.53
N ARG A 103 -9.49 3.37 2.40
CA ARG A 103 -9.72 4.34 1.33
C ARG A 103 -9.94 5.74 1.91
N LEU A 104 -9.16 6.71 1.47
CA LEU A 104 -9.25 8.11 1.89
C LEU A 104 -10.32 8.84 1.06
N ALA A 105 -11.49 9.09 1.65
CA ALA A 105 -12.55 9.81 0.95
C ALA A 105 -12.15 11.27 0.72
N GLY A 106 -12.26 11.74 -0.53
CA GLY A 106 -11.89 13.11 -0.90
C GLY A 106 -10.37 13.32 -1.04
N TRP A 107 -9.62 12.27 -1.36
CA TRP A 107 -8.20 12.36 -1.69
C TRP A 107 -7.99 13.14 -3.00
N THR A 108 -7.13 14.16 -2.97
CA THR A 108 -6.91 15.08 -4.11
C THR A 108 -5.45 15.20 -4.54
N ALA A 109 -4.49 14.67 -3.78
CA ALA A 109 -3.06 14.84 -4.05
C ALA A 109 -2.51 13.89 -5.14
N GLY A 110 -3.36 13.06 -5.76
CA GLY A 110 -2.96 12.14 -6.82
C GLY A 110 -2.23 10.90 -6.28
N ALA A 111 -1.52 10.18 -7.14
CA ALA A 111 -0.79 8.98 -6.73
C ALA A 111 0.51 9.37 -6.01
N LEU A 112 0.69 8.95 -4.76
CA LEU A 112 1.85 9.25 -3.91
C LEU A 112 2.43 8.01 -3.25
#